data_AF-A0A952BAF2-F1
#
_entry.id   AF-A0A952BAF2-F1
#
_cell.length_a   1.000
_cell.length_b   1.000
_cell.length_c   1.000
_cell.angle_alpha   90.00
_cell.angle_beta   90.00
_cell.angle_gamma   90.00
#
_symmetry.space_group_name_H-M   'P 1'
#
loop_
_entity.id
_entity.type
_entity.pdbx_description
1 polymer ?
#
loop_
_entity_poly.entity_id
_entity_poly.type
_entity_poly.pdbx_seq_one_letter_code
_entity_poly.pdbx_strand_id
1 'polypeptide(L)'
;MKKLWDKLRAFENKKYFDENIPPDVEEVLDVAAHLEIREFDVFHLAYSWWHGEDSTDAKIEPFFVKYMFGSIVPPWVRQFTRMALKLKEQGHLSPERFGIQRSPATAAMVSKGIRFAVILVTVLVVMIVLARLSVDLYSYPRCMFPPCY
;
A
#
# COMPACT_ATOMS: atom_id res chain seq x y z
N MET A 1 -14.41 23.71 -20.96
CA MET A 1 -13.49 23.67 -19.81
C MET A 1 -14.00 22.83 -18.63
N LYS A 2 -15.21 23.04 -18.07
CA LYS A 2 -15.74 22.22 -16.95
C LYS A 2 -15.70 20.69 -17.20
N LYS A 3 -16.14 20.25 -18.39
CA LYS A 3 -16.08 18.84 -18.84
C LYS A 3 -14.70 18.18 -18.76
N LEU A 4 -13.62 18.96 -18.93
CA LEU A 4 -12.24 18.44 -18.87
C LEU A 4 -11.80 18.25 -17.41
N TRP A 5 -12.16 19.20 -16.54
CA TRP A 5 -11.90 19.13 -15.11
C TRP A 5 -12.72 18.05 -14.41
N ASP A 6 -13.97 17.83 -14.83
CA ASP A 6 -14.80 16.75 -14.31
C ASP A 6 -14.27 15.37 -14.76
N LYS A 7 -13.73 15.29 -15.98
CA LYS A 7 -13.09 14.07 -16.52
C LYS A 7 -11.72 13.79 -15.87
N LEU A 8 -10.96 14.83 -15.52
CA LEU A 8 -9.71 14.71 -14.76
C LEU A 8 -9.98 14.28 -13.30
N ARG A 9 -11.00 14.86 -12.64
CA ARG A 9 -11.45 14.41 -11.31
C ARG A 9 -11.92 12.95 -11.32
N ALA A 10 -12.60 12.54 -12.37
CA ALA A 10 -13.02 11.14 -12.56
C ALA A 10 -11.83 10.19 -12.84
N PHE A 11 -10.73 10.70 -13.43
CA PHE A 11 -9.52 9.93 -13.68
C PHE A 11 -8.66 9.79 -12.41
N GLU A 12 -8.57 10.84 -11.60
CA GLU A 12 -7.91 10.83 -10.29
C GLU A 12 -8.64 9.90 -9.30
N ASN A 13 -9.97 9.84 -9.35
CA ASN A 13 -10.78 8.90 -8.56
C ASN A 13 -10.84 7.48 -9.12
N LYS A 14 -10.13 7.16 -10.21
CA LYS A 14 -10.12 5.81 -10.77
C LYS A 14 -9.18 4.94 -9.93
N LYS A 15 -9.72 4.34 -8.86
CA LYS A 15 -9.02 3.36 -8.05
C LYS A 15 -8.64 2.16 -8.93
N TYR A 16 -7.37 1.79 -8.90
CA TYR A 16 -6.73 0.89 -9.86
C TYR A 16 -7.01 -0.61 -9.63
N PHE A 17 -7.89 -0.95 -8.68
CA PHE A 17 -8.26 -2.32 -8.37
C PHE A 17 -9.74 -2.55 -8.73
N ASP A 18 -9.96 -3.31 -9.80
CA ASP A 18 -11.26 -3.69 -10.36
C ASP A 18 -11.86 -4.90 -9.62
N GLU A 19 -11.70 -4.94 -8.29
CA GLU A 19 -12.34 -5.92 -7.41
C GLU A 19 -13.54 -5.26 -6.73
N ASN A 20 -14.65 -6.00 -6.62
CA ASN A 20 -15.86 -5.55 -5.92
C ASN A 20 -15.61 -5.56 -4.40
N ILE A 21 -14.72 -4.69 -3.94
CA ILE A 21 -14.35 -4.51 -2.54
C ILE A 21 -15.51 -3.79 -1.85
N PRO A 22 -16.00 -4.28 -0.69
CA PRO A 22 -17.04 -3.57 0.05
C PRO A 22 -16.59 -2.14 0.42
N PRO A 23 -17.50 -1.16 0.35
CA PRO A 23 -17.15 0.26 0.56
C PRO A 23 -16.52 0.50 1.94
N ASP A 24 -16.94 -0.24 2.97
CA ASP A 24 -16.37 -0.08 4.31
C ASP A 24 -14.91 -0.53 4.39
N VAL A 25 -14.52 -1.57 3.65
CA VAL A 25 -13.13 -2.06 3.58
C VAL A 25 -12.27 -1.04 2.85
N GLU A 26 -12.81 -0.47 1.78
CA GLU A 26 -12.18 0.58 1.01
C GLU A 26 -11.91 1.85 1.86
N GLU A 27 -12.84 2.21 2.75
CA GLU A 27 -12.64 3.31 3.70
C GLU A 27 -11.49 3.01 4.68
N VAL A 28 -11.38 1.78 5.18
CA VAL A 28 -10.26 1.36 6.06
C VAL A 28 -8.92 1.49 5.33
N LEU A 29 -8.86 1.01 4.09
CA LEU A 29 -7.67 1.09 3.26
C LEU A 29 -7.26 2.53 2.97
N ASP A 30 -8.21 3.41 2.65
CA ASP A 30 -7.92 4.82 2.38
C ASP A 30 -7.40 5.54 3.64
N VAL A 31 -7.97 5.24 4.81
CA VAL A 31 -7.50 5.79 6.08
C VAL A 31 -6.10 5.28 6.43
N ALA A 32 -5.86 3.97 6.29
CA ALA A 32 -4.55 3.36 6.53
C ALA A 32 -3.47 3.98 5.64
N ALA A 33 -3.76 4.11 4.33
CA ALA A 33 -2.86 4.70 3.36
C ALA A 33 -2.56 6.18 3.68
N HIS A 34 -3.58 6.95 4.04
CA HIS A 34 -3.40 8.37 4.34
C HIS A 34 -2.62 8.62 5.64
N LEU A 35 -2.86 7.79 6.66
CA LEU A 35 -2.14 7.87 7.93
C LEU A 35 -0.74 7.23 7.85
N GLU A 36 -0.44 6.51 6.76
CA GLU A 36 0.80 5.74 6.56
C GLU A 36 1.02 4.67 7.64
N ILE A 37 -0.06 4.00 8.04
CA ILE A 37 -0.05 2.93 9.05
C ILE A 37 -0.61 1.64 8.46
N ARG A 38 -0.43 0.51 9.16
CA ARG A 38 -1.01 -0.75 8.74
C ARG A 38 -2.51 -0.75 9.05
N GLU A 39 -3.29 -1.53 8.31
CA GLU A 39 -4.72 -1.71 8.60
C GLU A 39 -4.97 -2.19 10.03
N PHE A 40 -4.10 -3.06 10.55
CA PHE A 40 -4.16 -3.51 11.94
C PHE A 40 -4.05 -2.34 12.93
N ASP A 41 -3.18 -1.36 12.65
CA ASP A 41 -3.00 -0.19 13.51
C ASP A 41 -4.24 0.73 13.48
N VAL A 42 -4.98 0.78 12.37
CA VAL A 42 -6.28 1.47 12.29
C VAL A 42 -7.28 0.86 13.27
N PHE A 43 -7.27 -0.47 13.46
CA PHE A 43 -8.13 -1.13 14.43
C PHE A 43 -7.71 -0.78 15.87
N HIS A 44 -6.41 -0.73 16.17
CA HIS A 44 -5.96 -0.29 17.49
C HIS A 44 -6.39 1.15 17.82
N LEU A 45 -6.30 2.03 16.83
CA LEU A 45 -6.68 3.44 16.97
C LEU A 45 -8.20 3.62 17.08
N ALA A 46 -8.97 2.91 16.26
CA ALA A 46 -10.42 2.96 16.33
C ALA A 46 -10.94 2.36 17.65
N TYR A 47 -10.28 1.33 18.19
CA TYR A 47 -10.65 0.74 19.48
C TYR A 47 -10.39 1.71 20.63
N SER A 48 -9.20 2.30 20.69
CA SER A 48 -8.86 3.29 21.72
C SER A 48 -9.75 4.53 21.63
N TRP A 49 -10.08 4.98 20.43
CA TRP A 49 -11.02 6.09 20.21
C TRP A 49 -12.44 5.78 20.68
N TRP A 50 -12.94 4.57 20.42
CA TRP A 50 -14.33 4.20 20.74
C TRP A 50 -14.52 3.81 22.22
N HIS A 51 -13.57 3.05 22.77
CA HIS A 51 -13.66 2.49 24.12
C HIS A 51 -12.94 3.34 25.18
N GLY A 52 -12.04 4.24 24.77
CA GLY A 52 -11.24 5.04 25.70
C GLY A 52 -10.19 4.23 26.49
N GLU A 53 -9.88 3.00 26.05
CA GLU A 53 -8.89 2.10 26.66
C GLU A 53 -7.82 1.73 25.62
N ASP A 54 -6.59 1.52 26.07
CA ASP A 54 -5.55 0.96 25.21
C ASP A 54 -5.90 -0.44 24.72
N SER A 55 -5.66 -0.66 23.44
CA SER A 55 -5.93 -1.93 22.77
C SER A 55 -4.73 -2.87 22.90
N THR A 56 -4.97 -4.09 23.36
CA THR A 56 -4.00 -5.19 23.29
C THR A 56 -4.24 -6.01 22.03
N ASP A 57 -3.18 -6.51 21.39
CA ASP A 57 -3.27 -7.33 20.17
C ASP A 57 -4.27 -8.47 20.31
N ALA A 58 -4.28 -9.16 21.46
CA ALA A 58 -5.20 -10.25 21.77
C ALA A 58 -6.69 -9.83 21.75
N LYS A 59 -7.00 -8.57 22.07
CA LYS A 59 -8.37 -8.03 21.99
C LYS A 59 -8.76 -7.72 20.54
N ILE A 60 -7.81 -7.25 19.72
CA ILE A 60 -8.06 -6.78 18.35
C ILE A 60 -8.05 -7.92 17.34
N GLU A 61 -7.15 -8.89 17.51
CA GLU A 61 -6.94 -10.01 16.59
C GLU A 61 -8.23 -10.74 16.19
N PRO A 62 -9.17 -11.09 17.09
CA PRO A 62 -10.41 -11.75 16.69
C PRO A 62 -11.31 -10.91 15.78
N PHE A 63 -11.28 -9.58 15.90
CA PHE A 63 -12.01 -8.67 15.02
C PHE A 63 -11.28 -8.49 13.69
N PHE A 64 -9.96 -8.37 13.73
CA PHE A 64 -9.15 -8.20 12.54
C PHE A 64 -9.14 -9.42 11.64
N VAL A 65 -9.09 -10.64 12.21
CA VAL A 65 -9.18 -11.89 11.44
C VAL A 65 -10.52 -11.99 10.71
N LYS A 66 -11.63 -11.62 11.35
CA LYS A 66 -12.96 -11.58 10.71
C LYS A 66 -13.04 -10.55 9.59
N TYR A 67 -12.37 -9.42 9.76
CA TYR A 67 -12.24 -8.41 8.71
C TYR A 67 -11.43 -8.96 7.52
N MET A 68 -10.26 -9.55 7.77
CA MET A 68 -9.34 -9.98 6.72
C MET A 68 -9.91 -11.11 5.86
N PHE A 69 -10.62 -12.07 6.47
CA PHE A 69 -11.21 -13.20 5.72
C PHE A 69 -12.67 -13.00 5.31
N GLY A 70 -13.42 -12.18 6.06
CA GLY A 70 -14.85 -11.98 5.83
C GLY A 70 -15.21 -10.64 5.19
N SER A 71 -14.26 -9.71 5.05
CA SER A 71 -14.51 -8.32 4.68
C SER A 71 -15.56 -7.63 5.57
N ILE A 72 -15.71 -8.10 6.82
CA ILE A 72 -16.68 -7.57 7.79
C ILE A 72 -15.98 -6.53 8.65
N VAL A 73 -16.30 -5.26 8.41
CA VAL A 73 -15.79 -4.14 9.21
C VAL A 73 -16.67 -3.97 10.47
N PRO A 74 -16.09 -4.01 11.68
CA PRO A 74 -16.84 -3.74 12.91
C PRO A 74 -17.42 -2.31 12.93
N PRO A 75 -18.58 -2.08 13.58
CA PRO A 75 -19.23 -0.76 13.59
C PRO A 75 -18.35 0.37 14.13
N TRP A 76 -17.54 0.10 15.16
CA TRP A 76 -16.63 1.08 15.75
C TRP A 76 -15.50 1.47 14.78
N VAL A 77 -14.96 0.52 14.01
CA VAL A 77 -13.99 0.80 12.92
C VAL A 77 -14.64 1.65 11.85
N ARG A 78 -15.83 1.24 11.37
CA ARG A 78 -16.57 1.98 10.33
C ARG A 78 -16.85 3.42 10.73
N GLN A 79 -17.25 3.66 11.98
CA GLN A 79 -17.53 5.03 12.43
C GLN A 79 -16.24 5.85 12.54
N PHE A 80 -15.16 5.22 13.00
CA PHE A 80 -13.84 5.85 13.05
C PHE A 80 -13.33 6.23 11.66
N THR A 81 -13.43 5.34 10.67
CA THR A 81 -12.97 5.60 9.29
C THR A 81 -13.74 6.74 8.65
N ARG A 82 -15.06 6.78 8.81
CA ARG A 82 -15.90 7.89 8.32
C ARG A 82 -15.53 9.22 8.95
N MET A 83 -15.30 9.24 10.25
CA MET A 83 -14.81 10.44 10.94
C MET A 83 -13.45 10.87 10.38
N ALA A 84 -12.50 9.94 10.25
CA ALA A 84 -11.16 10.23 9.73
C ALA A 84 -11.20 10.76 8.29
N LEU A 85 -11.99 10.15 7.40
CA LEU A 85 -12.18 10.63 6.03
C LEU A 85 -12.82 12.01 5.97
N LYS A 86 -13.79 12.30 6.85
CA LYS A 86 -14.34 13.66 6.97
C LYS A 86 -13.28 14.68 7.40
N LEU A 87 -12.37 14.31 8.31
CA LEU A 87 -11.22 15.16 8.67
C LEU A 87 -10.24 15.33 7.51
N LYS A 88 -10.05 14.29 6.68
CA LYS A 88 -9.21 14.33 5.46
C LYS A 88 -9.74 15.34 4.46
N GLU A 89 -11.05 15.33 4.20
CA GLU A 89 -11.71 16.30 3.30
C GLU A 89 -11.54 17.75 3.77
N GLN A 90 -11.44 17.96 5.09
CA GLN A 90 -11.21 19.27 5.69
C GLN A 90 -9.73 19.67 5.74
N GLY A 91 -8.81 18.82 5.31
CA GLY A 91 -7.36 19.06 5.38
C GLY A 91 -6.78 19.01 6.80
N HIS A 92 -7.51 18.44 7.76
CA HIS A 92 -7.13 18.39 9.17
C HIS A 92 -6.67 17.01 9.66
N LEU A 93 -6.60 16.02 8.77
CA LEU A 93 -6.13 14.69 9.12
C LEU A 93 -4.60 14.69 9.21
N SER A 94 -4.11 14.92 10.43
CA SER A 94 -2.69 14.84 10.78
C SER A 94 -2.43 13.56 11.58
N PRO A 95 -1.46 12.71 11.21
CA PRO A 95 -1.10 11.52 11.97
C PRO A 95 -0.70 11.82 13.41
N GLU A 96 -0.07 12.98 13.62
CA GLU A 96 0.37 13.48 14.92
C GLU A 96 -0.79 13.63 15.91
N ARG A 97 -1.98 14.00 15.44
CA ARG A 97 -3.19 14.12 16.28
C ARG A 97 -3.65 12.79 16.87
N PHE A 98 -3.28 11.69 16.24
CA PHE A 98 -3.61 10.34 16.67
C PHE A 98 -2.46 9.67 17.44
N GLY A 99 -1.41 10.42 17.79
CA GLY A 99 -0.24 9.88 18.49
C GLY A 99 0.65 9.00 17.61
N ILE A 100 0.45 9.01 16.28
CA ILE A 100 1.24 8.23 15.35
C ILE A 100 2.59 8.91 15.18
N GLN A 101 3.62 8.37 15.85
CA GLN A 101 4.99 8.83 15.67
C GLN A 101 5.54 8.27 14.36
N ARG A 102 5.60 9.10 13.33
CA ARG A 102 6.37 8.78 12.13
C ARG A 102 7.84 8.76 12.52
N SER A 103 8.46 7.58 12.46
CA SER A 103 9.92 7.51 12.59
C SER A 103 10.53 8.11 11.33
N PRO A 104 11.17 9.30 11.40
CA PRO A 104 11.74 9.91 10.20
C PRO A 104 12.86 9.01 9.66
N ALA A 105 12.95 8.93 8.33
CA ALA A 105 14.03 8.19 7.69
C ALA A 105 15.38 8.79 8.11
N THR A 106 16.13 8.05 8.94
CA THR A 106 17.45 8.50 9.39
C THR A 106 18.41 8.49 8.20
N ALA A 107 19.34 9.45 8.12
CA ALA A 107 20.34 9.50 7.03
C ALA A 107 21.13 8.18 6.86
N ALA A 108 21.34 7.44 7.96
CA ALA A 108 21.93 6.12 7.94
C ALA A 108 21.07 5.05 7.24
N MET A 109 19.74 5.13 7.34
CA MET A 109 18.81 4.25 6.61
C MET A 109 18.82 4.58 5.12
N VAL A 110 18.82 5.88 4.77
CA VAL A 110 18.84 6.32 3.37
C VAL A 110 20.11 5.86 2.66
N SER A 111 21.28 6.06 3.27
CA SER A 111 22.56 5.64 2.67
C SER A 111 22.66 4.12 2.50
N LYS A 112 22.17 3.33 3.47
CA LYS A 112 22.07 1.87 3.32
C LYS A 112 21.10 1.48 2.20
N GLY A 113 19.94 2.11 2.13
CA GLY A 113 18.95 1.89 1.08
C GLY A 113 19.52 2.15 -0.32
N ILE A 114 20.22 3.27 -0.51
CA ILE A 114 20.88 3.60 -1.78
C ILE A 114 21.92 2.54 -2.15
N ARG A 115 22.75 2.07 -1.20
CA ARG A 115 23.74 1.02 -1.46
C ARG A 115 23.09 -0.26 -1.95
N PHE A 116 22.03 -0.73 -1.28
CA PHE A 116 21.32 -1.93 -1.71
C PHE A 116 20.64 -1.74 -3.07
N ALA A 117 20.04 -0.58 -3.33
CA ALA A 117 19.45 -0.26 -4.62
C ALA A 117 20.47 -0.30 -5.76
N VAL A 118 21.66 0.30 -5.55
CA VAL A 118 22.76 0.24 -6.53
C VAL A 118 23.21 -1.20 -6.75
N ILE A 119 23.41 -1.99 -5.68
CA ILE A 119 23.78 -3.41 -5.81
C ILE A 119 22.74 -4.17 -6.64
N LEU A 120 21.44 -4.01 -6.34
CA LEU A 120 20.37 -4.70 -7.05
C LEU A 120 20.35 -4.32 -8.54
N VAL A 121 20.45 -3.03 -8.86
CA VAL A 121 20.52 -2.55 -10.25
C VAL A 121 21.75 -3.10 -10.96
N THR A 122 22.92 -3.11 -10.31
CA THR A 122 24.14 -3.65 -10.93
C THR A 122 24.03 -5.15 -11.21
N VAL A 123 23.47 -5.93 -10.28
CA VAL A 123 23.23 -7.36 -10.47
C VAL A 123 22.26 -7.59 -11.63
N LEU A 124 21.17 -6.82 -11.70
CA LEU A 124 20.20 -6.92 -12.78
C LEU A 124 20.83 -6.61 -14.15
N VAL A 125 21.62 -5.55 -14.24
CA VAL A 125 22.32 -5.16 -15.47
C VAL A 125 23.34 -6.22 -15.88
N VAL A 126 24.13 -6.74 -14.93
CA VAL A 126 25.10 -7.81 -15.20
C VAL A 126 24.39 -9.06 -15.73
N MET A 127 23.25 -9.45 -15.14
CA MET A 127 22.46 -10.58 -15.63
C MET A 127 22.00 -10.37 -17.08
N ILE A 128 21.50 -9.17 -17.40
CA ILE A 128 21.04 -8.83 -18.75
C ILE A 128 22.21 -8.86 -19.74
N VAL A 129 23.37 -8.30 -19.37
CA VAL A 129 24.56 -8.29 -20.23
C VAL A 129 25.08 -9.71 -20.45
N LEU A 130 25.16 -10.54 -19.42
CA LEU A 130 25.57 -11.95 -19.54
C LEU A 130 24.62 -12.74 -20.44
N ALA A 131 23.31 -12.49 -20.35
CA ALA A 131 22.32 -13.12 -21.24
C ALA A 131 22.46 -12.68 -22.70
N ARG A 132 22.88 -11.44 -22.96
CA ARG A 132 23.20 -10.97 -24.33
C ARG A 132 24.48 -11.60 -24.85
N LEU A 133 25.53 -11.56 -24.02
CA LEU A 133 26.83 -12.13 -24.33
C LEU A 133 26.74 -13.64 -24.60
N SER A 134 25.88 -14.37 -23.89
CA SER A 134 25.69 -15.80 -24.12
C SER A 134 25.07 -16.09 -25.49
N VAL A 135 24.15 -15.26 -25.98
CA VAL A 135 23.58 -15.38 -27.34
C VAL A 135 24.63 -15.10 -28.42
N ASP A 136 25.53 -14.15 -28.17
CA ASP A 136 26.56 -13.78 -29.14
C ASP A 136 27.74 -14.79 -29.14
N LEU A 137 28.14 -15.32 -27.98
CA LEU A 137 29.23 -16.28 -27.83
C LEU A 137 28.80 -17.71 -28.19
N TYR A 138 27.66 -18.15 -27.69
CA TYR A 138 27.05 -19.39 -28.14
C TYR A 138 26.21 -19.04 -29.35
N SER A 139 26.82 -19.19 -30.54
CA SER A 139 26.12 -19.21 -31.82
C SER A 139 25.17 -20.42 -31.84
N TYR A 140 24.11 -20.36 -31.04
CA TYR A 140 23.01 -21.30 -31.15
C TYR A 140 22.50 -21.16 -32.57
N PRO A 141 22.45 -22.24 -33.37
CA PRO A 141 21.73 -22.19 -34.63
C PRO A 141 20.33 -21.66 -34.31
N ARG A 142 19.80 -20.77 -35.16
CA ARG A 142 18.55 -19.98 -34.97
C ARG A 142 17.26 -20.82 -34.80
N CYS A 143 17.38 -22.04 -34.34
CA CYS A 143 16.41 -23.11 -34.39
C CYS A 143 16.40 -23.87 -33.05
N MET A 144 15.81 -23.26 -32.02
CA MET A 144 15.54 -23.98 -30.76
C MET A 144 14.22 -24.78 -30.84
N PHE A 145 13.34 -24.47 -31.79
CA PHE A 145 12.11 -25.24 -32.08
C PHE A 145 11.97 -25.50 -33.60
N PRO A 146 11.69 -26.75 -34.04
CA PRO A 146 11.51 -27.08 -35.45
C PRO A 146 10.07 -26.80 -35.96
N PRO A 147 9.85 -26.62 -37.28
CA PRO A 147 10.83 -26.65 -38.37
C PRO A 147 11.38 -25.27 -38.72
N CYS A 148 12.64 -25.23 -39.12
CA CYS A 148 13.28 -24.07 -39.71
C CYS A 148 13.18 -24.17 -41.23
N TYR A 149 12.52 -23.19 -41.84
CA TYR A 149 12.58 -22.94 -43.28
C TYR A 149 13.50 -21.75 -43.53
#